data_AF-A0A832HSM7-F1
#
_entry.id   AF-A0A832HSM7-F1
#
_cell.length_a   1.000
_cell.length_b   1.000
_cell.length_c   1.000
_cell.angle_alpha   90.00
_cell.angle_beta   90.00
_cell.angle_gamma   90.00
#
_symmetry.space_group_name_H-M   'P 1'
#
loop_
_entity.id
_entity.type
_entity.pdbx_description
1 polymer ?
#
loop_
_entity_poly.entity_id
_entity_poly.type
_entity_poly.pdbx_seq_one_letter_code
_entity_poly.pdbx_strand_id
1 'polypeptide(L)'
;MNTKIIAILLVVVAVWGGWALYEYWQSVKESKESDEVTQRAERKVTIEDLGGALPGNLEQEYEQAKREGAAGLRRFLEKNKNNKALKDPRKAWIQLDYLILLSMTNPGEAKAIYADVKSRVNPGSAVYERVKRLQHTYE
;
A
#
# COMPACT_ATOMS: atom_id res chain seq x y z
N MET A 1 13.72 -24.60 46.03
CA MET A 1 14.79 -24.06 45.15
C MET A 1 14.23 -23.63 43.78
N ASN A 2 12.91 -23.37 43.64
CA ASN A 2 12.25 -23.26 42.33
C ASN A 2 11.81 -21.82 42.00
N THR A 3 11.58 -20.97 43.01
CA THR A 3 11.18 -19.56 42.85
C THR A 3 12.26 -18.72 42.15
N LYS A 4 13.54 -19.06 42.35
CA LYS A 4 14.66 -18.35 41.71
C LYS A 4 14.71 -18.58 40.20
N ILE A 5 14.32 -19.76 39.72
CA ILE A 5 14.31 -20.10 38.29
C ILE A 5 13.18 -19.36 37.58
N ILE A 6 12.01 -19.27 38.22
CA ILE A 6 10.85 -18.52 37.70
C ILE A 6 11.17 -17.02 37.62
N ALA A 7 11.86 -16.47 38.62
CA ALA A 7 12.30 -15.08 38.61
C ALA A 7 13.28 -14.80 37.46
N ILE A 8 14.24 -15.70 37.22
CA ILE A 8 15.19 -15.57 36.09
C ILE A 8 14.46 -15.63 34.75
N LEU A 9 13.51 -16.55 34.57
CA LEU A 9 12.71 -16.65 33.35
C LEU A 9 11.91 -15.38 33.07
N LEU A 10 11.29 -14.78 34.09
CA LEU A 10 10.55 -13.52 33.93
C LEU A 10 11.46 -12.37 33.53
N VAL A 11 12.67 -12.29 34.07
CA VAL A 11 13.65 -11.26 33.69
C VAL A 11 14.09 -11.45 32.24
N VAL A 12 14.33 -12.69 31.80
CA VAL A 12 14.70 -12.98 30.40
C VAL A 12 13.57 -12.58 29.44
N VAL A 13 12.32 -12.93 29.75
CA VAL A 13 11.15 -12.55 28.93
C VAL A 13 10.96 -11.03 28.91
N ALA A 14 11.17 -10.34 30.03
CA ALA A 14 11.05 -8.88 30.09
C ALA A 14 12.13 -8.17 29.26
N VAL A 15 13.38 -8.65 29.31
CA VAL A 15 14.47 -8.10 28.49
C VAL A 15 14.21 -8.35 27.00
N TRP A 16 13.71 -9.54 26.64
CA TRP A 16 13.44 -9.89 25.26
C TRP A 16 12.22 -9.14 24.69
N GLY A 17 11.16 -8.99 25.50
CA GLY A 17 10.00 -8.18 25.16
C GLY A 17 10.37 -6.70 25.00
N GLY A 18 11.23 -6.16 25.88
CA GLY A 18 11.74 -4.80 25.77
C GLY A 18 12.56 -4.57 24.49
N TRP A 19 13.38 -5.54 24.10
CA TRP A 19 14.15 -5.49 22.85
C TRP A 19 13.25 -5.50 21.60
N ALA A 20 12.28 -6.41 21.54
CA ALA A 20 11.34 -6.50 20.43
C ALA A 20 10.45 -5.26 20.30
N LEU A 21 10.04 -4.67 21.42
CA LEU A 21 9.29 -3.41 21.43
C LEU A 21 10.17 -2.24 20.93
N TYR A 22 11.44 -2.23 21.30
CA TYR A 22 12.40 -1.21 20.87
C TYR A 22 12.68 -1.29 19.36
N GLU A 23 12.88 -2.49 18.81
CA GLU A 23 13.04 -2.70 17.36
C GLU A 23 11.76 -2.33 16.58
N TYR A 24 10.57 -2.63 17.14
CA TYR A 24 9.31 -2.21 16.54
C TYR A 24 9.18 -0.67 16.52
N TRP A 25 9.58 0.00 17.60
CA TRP A 25 9.57 1.47 17.65
C TRP A 25 10.61 2.11 16.73
N GLN A 26 11.80 1.53 16.59
CA GLN A 26 12.83 1.95 15.64
C GLN A 26 12.33 1.81 14.19
N SER A 27 11.77 0.66 13.81
CA SER A 27 11.27 0.43 12.45
C SER A 27 10.11 1.36 12.07
N VAL A 28 9.20 1.66 13.01
CA VAL A 28 8.13 2.64 12.79
C VAL A 28 8.67 4.07 12.66
N LYS A 29 9.76 4.41 13.36
CA LYS A 29 10.35 5.76 13.31
C LYS A 29 11.19 5.97 12.04
N GLU A 30 11.95 4.96 11.62
CA GLU A 30 12.74 4.95 10.39
C GLU A 30 11.84 4.94 9.13
N SER A 31 10.70 4.23 9.19
CA SER A 31 9.67 4.30 8.14
C SER A 31 9.06 5.70 8.03
N LYS A 32 8.79 6.38 9.16
CA LYS A 32 8.24 7.74 9.16
C LYS A 32 9.21 8.80 8.64
N GLU A 33 10.50 8.74 9.01
CA GLU A 33 11.50 9.67 8.46
C GLU A 33 11.73 9.44 6.97
N SER A 34 11.73 8.18 6.51
CA SER A 34 11.83 7.84 5.09
C SER A 34 10.59 8.30 4.30
N ASP A 35 9.40 8.16 4.89
CA ASP A 35 8.14 8.64 4.32
C ASP A 35 8.08 10.17 4.26
N GLU A 36 8.56 10.89 5.27
CA GLU A 36 8.55 12.37 5.30
C GLU A 36 9.55 12.98 4.31
N VAL A 37 10.75 12.40 4.16
CA VAL A 37 11.75 12.85 3.17
C VAL A 37 11.27 12.55 1.74
N THR A 38 10.61 11.41 1.53
CA THR A 38 9.99 11.05 0.25
C THR A 38 8.77 11.95 -0.06
N GLN A 39 7.93 12.25 0.94
CA GLN A 39 6.77 13.13 0.78
C GLN A 39 7.13 14.59 0.51
N ARG A 40 8.31 15.07 0.93
CA ARG A 40 8.77 16.44 0.61
C ARG A 40 9.24 16.61 -0.83
N ALA A 41 9.64 15.52 -1.50
CA ALA A 41 10.05 15.52 -2.91
C ALA A 41 8.89 15.16 -3.86
N GLU A 42 7.82 14.55 -3.35
CA GLU A 42 6.68 14.13 -4.14
C GLU A 42 5.53 15.13 -4.01
N ARG A 43 5.20 15.85 -5.11
CA ARG A 43 3.80 16.22 -5.31
C ARG A 43 2.99 14.95 -5.07
N LYS A 44 2.14 14.89 -4.04
CA LYS A 44 1.13 13.84 -3.87
C LYS A 44 0.27 13.89 -5.13
N VAL A 45 0.67 13.17 -6.17
CA VAL A 45 -0.12 12.98 -7.38
C VAL A 45 -1.40 12.33 -6.91
N THR A 46 -2.51 13.04 -6.97
CA THR A 46 -3.81 12.48 -6.63
C THR A 46 -4.50 11.94 -7.90
N ILE A 47 -5.61 11.22 -7.74
CA ILE A 47 -6.36 10.73 -8.91
C ILE A 47 -6.85 11.90 -9.78
N GLU A 48 -7.12 13.05 -9.18
CA GLU A 48 -7.50 14.28 -9.85
C GLU A 48 -6.38 14.83 -10.75
N ASP A 49 -5.11 14.63 -10.37
CA ASP A 49 -3.95 15.01 -11.19
C ASP A 49 -3.80 14.10 -12.43
N LEU A 50 -4.44 12.92 -12.43
CA LEU A 50 -4.35 11.90 -13.49
C LEU A 50 -5.40 12.07 -14.61
N GLY A 51 -5.96 13.28 -14.76
CA GLY A 51 -6.88 13.63 -15.85
C GLY A 51 -8.11 14.44 -15.44
N GLY A 52 -8.13 15.01 -14.24
CA GLY A 52 -9.28 15.69 -13.62
C GLY A 52 -10.05 14.81 -12.63
N ALA A 53 -11.03 15.40 -11.94
CA ALA A 53 -11.87 14.70 -10.98
C ALA A 53 -12.65 13.53 -11.64
N LEU A 54 -12.83 12.43 -10.90
CA LEU A 54 -13.77 11.39 -11.30
C LEU A 54 -15.18 11.99 -11.34
N PRO A 55 -16.07 11.44 -12.21
CA PRO A 55 -17.50 11.75 -12.13
C PRO A 55 -18.00 11.54 -10.69
N GLY A 56 -18.84 12.45 -10.18
CA GLY A 56 -19.17 12.48 -8.75
C GLY A 56 -19.74 11.17 -8.19
N ASN A 57 -20.46 10.40 -9.00
CA ASN A 57 -20.94 9.07 -8.64
C ASN A 57 -19.79 8.04 -8.51
N LEU A 58 -18.81 8.08 -9.42
CA LEU A 58 -17.63 7.22 -9.38
C LEU A 58 -16.72 7.53 -8.19
N GLU A 59 -16.56 8.82 -7.86
CA GLU A 59 -15.77 9.25 -6.71
C GLU A 59 -16.37 8.70 -5.40
N GLN A 60 -17.69 8.82 -5.23
CA GLN A 60 -18.38 8.28 -4.06
C GLN A 60 -18.26 6.75 -3.97
N GLU A 61 -18.44 6.05 -5.09
CA GLU A 61 -18.25 4.60 -5.16
C GLU A 61 -16.81 4.19 -4.85
N TYR A 62 -15.82 4.95 -5.34
CA TYR A 62 -14.42 4.71 -5.07
C TYR A 62 -14.07 4.91 -3.60
N GLU A 63 -14.50 6.02 -3.00
CA GLU A 63 -14.28 6.29 -1.58
C GLU A 63 -14.98 5.27 -0.67
N GLN A 64 -16.16 4.80 -1.06
CA GLN A 64 -16.82 3.69 -0.38
C GLN A 64 -16.00 2.40 -0.50
N ALA A 65 -15.56 2.05 -1.71
CA ALA A 65 -14.74 0.87 -1.95
C ALA A 65 -13.42 0.90 -1.17
N LYS A 66 -12.80 2.08 -1.03
CA LYS A 66 -11.60 2.29 -0.22
C LYS A 66 -11.86 2.02 1.27
N ARG A 67 -13.01 2.47 1.80
CA ARG A 67 -13.43 2.17 3.18
C ARG A 67 -13.68 0.69 3.44
N GLU A 68 -14.20 -0.02 2.43
CA GLU A 68 -14.41 -1.48 2.46
C GLU A 68 -13.12 -2.29 2.26
N GLY A 69 -12.00 -1.64 1.95
CA GLY A 69 -10.70 -2.27 1.78
C GLY A 69 -10.55 -3.09 0.50
N ALA A 70 -9.70 -4.13 0.54
CA ALA A 70 -9.35 -4.93 -0.63
C ALA A 70 -10.58 -5.51 -1.36
N ALA A 71 -11.55 -6.05 -0.62
CA ALA A 71 -12.77 -6.61 -1.22
C ALA A 71 -13.62 -5.54 -1.92
N GLY A 72 -13.72 -4.33 -1.34
CA GLY A 72 -14.42 -3.20 -1.93
C GLY A 72 -13.76 -2.73 -3.22
N LEU A 73 -12.45 -2.49 -3.19
CA LEU A 73 -11.68 -2.07 -4.36
C LEU A 73 -11.73 -3.10 -5.50
N ARG A 74 -11.67 -4.39 -5.17
CA ARG A 74 -11.87 -5.47 -6.17
C ARG A 74 -13.21 -5.34 -6.88
N ARG A 75 -14.30 -5.24 -6.11
CA ARG A 75 -15.66 -5.08 -6.67
C ARG A 75 -15.79 -3.82 -7.51
N PHE A 76 -15.21 -2.71 -7.05
CA PHE A 76 -15.20 -1.46 -7.77
C PHE A 76 -14.48 -1.57 -9.12
N LEU A 77 -13.29 -2.18 -9.14
CA LEU A 77 -12.49 -2.39 -10.35
C LEU A 77 -13.20 -3.31 -11.35
N GLU A 78 -13.83 -4.40 -10.87
CA GLU A 78 -14.59 -5.31 -11.73
C GLU A 78 -15.85 -4.64 -12.30
N LYS A 79 -16.64 -3.97 -11.45
CA LYS A 79 -17.85 -3.24 -11.86
C LYS A 79 -17.54 -2.18 -12.91
N ASN A 80 -16.40 -1.49 -12.77
CA ASN A 80 -16.03 -0.36 -13.62
C ASN A 80 -14.96 -0.69 -14.68
N LYS A 81 -14.69 -1.98 -14.93
CA LYS A 81 -13.63 -2.43 -15.86
C LYS A 81 -13.69 -1.81 -17.25
N ASN A 82 -14.89 -1.54 -17.75
CA ASN A 82 -15.15 -0.97 -19.08
C ASN A 82 -15.48 0.53 -19.07
N ASN A 83 -15.36 1.19 -17.91
CA ASN A 83 -15.72 2.59 -17.76
C ASN A 83 -14.64 3.48 -18.39
N LYS A 84 -15.02 4.37 -19.32
CA LYS A 84 -14.08 5.27 -20.00
C LYS A 84 -13.37 6.24 -19.05
N ALA A 85 -13.99 6.57 -17.92
CA ALA A 85 -13.39 7.44 -16.91
C ALA A 85 -12.25 6.75 -16.13
N LEU A 86 -12.20 5.41 -16.14
CA LEU A 86 -11.24 4.55 -15.46
C LEU A 86 -10.33 3.83 -16.47
N LYS A 87 -9.81 4.58 -17.43
CA LYS A 87 -8.68 4.17 -18.25
C LYS A 87 -7.37 4.48 -17.52
N ASP A 88 -6.28 3.87 -17.97
CA ASP A 88 -4.94 4.30 -17.56
C ASP A 88 -4.74 5.77 -17.93
N PRO A 89 -4.09 6.59 -17.08
CA PRO A 89 -3.33 6.22 -15.87
C PRO A 89 -4.14 5.95 -14.59
N ARG A 90 -5.41 6.35 -14.51
CA ARG A 90 -6.20 6.25 -13.27
C ARG A 90 -6.44 4.81 -12.82
N LYS A 91 -6.71 3.93 -13.78
CA LYS A 91 -6.91 2.50 -13.49
C LYS A 91 -5.68 1.90 -12.81
N ALA A 92 -4.50 2.11 -13.41
CA ALA A 92 -3.23 1.72 -12.81
C ALA A 92 -3.08 2.28 -11.38
N TRP A 93 -3.37 3.55 -11.14
CA TRP A 93 -3.28 4.15 -9.81
C TRP A 93 -4.11 3.40 -8.75
N ILE A 94 -5.38 3.14 -9.06
CA ILE A 94 -6.29 2.44 -8.16
C ILE A 94 -5.87 0.97 -7.97
N GLN A 95 -5.32 0.33 -9.00
CA GLN A 95 -4.77 -1.01 -8.89
C GLN A 95 -3.51 -1.06 -8.01
N LEU A 96 -2.68 -0.02 -8.02
CA LEU A 96 -1.55 0.10 -7.10
C LEU A 96 -2.02 0.33 -5.66
N ASP A 97 -3.13 1.04 -5.42
CA ASP A 97 -3.75 1.09 -4.09
C ASP A 97 -4.30 -0.28 -3.66
N TYR A 98 -4.99 -0.97 -4.58
CA TYR A 98 -5.56 -2.30 -4.33
C TYR A 98 -4.49 -3.35 -4.01
N LEU A 99 -3.37 -3.38 -4.75
CA LEU A 99 -2.33 -4.38 -4.51
C LEU A 99 -1.66 -4.20 -3.14
N ILE A 100 -1.51 -2.95 -2.65
CA ILE A 100 -0.95 -2.69 -1.32
C ILE A 100 -1.85 -3.34 -0.25
N LEU A 101 -3.18 -3.20 -0.37
CA LEU A 101 -4.13 -3.84 0.54
C LEU A 101 -4.11 -5.37 0.43
N LEU A 102 -3.90 -5.91 -0.77
CA LEU A 102 -3.76 -7.35 -0.97
C LEU A 102 -2.44 -7.92 -0.47
N SER A 103 -1.39 -7.12 -0.32
CA SER A 103 -0.03 -7.63 -0.08
C SER A 103 0.08 -8.49 1.17
N MET A 104 -0.71 -8.18 2.20
CA MET A 104 -0.72 -8.95 3.46
C MET A 104 -1.60 -10.20 3.40
N THR A 105 -2.57 -10.27 2.50
CA THR A 105 -3.59 -11.33 2.47
C THR A 105 -3.42 -12.30 1.30
N ASN A 106 -2.99 -11.79 0.14
CA ASN A 106 -2.73 -12.55 -1.08
C ASN A 106 -1.55 -11.92 -1.86
N PRO A 107 -0.31 -12.20 -1.46
CA PRO A 107 0.88 -11.62 -2.11
C PRO A 107 1.05 -12.09 -3.56
N GLY A 108 0.58 -13.30 -3.91
CA GLY A 108 0.65 -13.81 -5.29
C GLY A 108 -0.21 -12.98 -6.25
N GLU A 109 -1.44 -12.65 -5.83
CA GLU A 109 -2.32 -11.77 -6.60
C GLU A 109 -1.77 -10.34 -6.66
N ALA A 110 -1.21 -9.81 -5.57
CA ALA A 110 -0.58 -8.50 -5.56
C ALA A 110 0.57 -8.40 -6.59
N LYS A 111 1.43 -9.43 -6.67
CA LYS A 111 2.50 -9.50 -7.68
C LYS A 111 1.96 -9.59 -9.11
N ALA A 112 0.91 -10.37 -9.34
CA ALA A 112 0.27 -10.47 -10.65
C ALA A 112 -0.30 -9.13 -11.11
N ILE A 113 -0.97 -8.40 -10.21
CA ILE A 113 -1.49 -7.05 -10.48
C ILE A 113 -0.35 -6.08 -10.76
N TYR A 114 0.74 -6.13 -9.97
CA TYR A 114 1.90 -5.29 -10.20
C TYR A 114 2.51 -5.52 -11.59
N ALA A 115 2.73 -6.77 -11.99
CA ALA A 115 3.28 -7.12 -13.30
C ALA A 115 2.37 -6.63 -14.45
N ASP A 116 1.06 -6.81 -14.29
CA ASP A 116 0.05 -6.30 -15.23
C ASP A 116 0.13 -4.77 -15.35
N VAL A 117 0.16 -4.03 -14.24
CA VAL A 117 0.33 -2.57 -14.24
C VAL A 117 1.66 -2.15 -14.87
N LYS A 118 2.78 -2.77 -14.48
CA LYS A 118 4.11 -2.45 -15.00
C LYS A 118 4.18 -2.63 -16.53
N SER A 119 3.53 -3.65 -17.08
CA SER A 119 3.54 -3.94 -18.52
C SER A 119 2.89 -2.84 -19.39
N ARG A 120 1.96 -2.06 -18.83
CA ARG A 120 1.21 -1.02 -19.55
C ARG A 120 1.64 0.41 -19.25
N VAL A 121 2.30 0.65 -18.10
CA VAL A 121 2.70 2.00 -17.68
C VAL A 121 4.01 2.39 -18.36
N ASN A 122 3.96 3.41 -19.20
CA ASN A 122 5.15 4.01 -19.85
C ASN A 122 5.90 4.95 -18.85
N PRO A 123 7.24 5.05 -18.92
CA PRO A 123 8.04 6.10 -18.26
C PRO A 123 7.50 7.54 -18.29
N GLY A 124 6.77 7.95 -19.32
CA GLY A 124 6.13 9.28 -19.38
C GLY A 124 4.83 9.41 -18.59
N SER A 125 4.35 8.35 -17.93
CA SER A 125 3.10 8.35 -17.18
C SER A 125 3.28 8.96 -15.79
N ALA A 126 2.29 9.72 -15.32
CA ALA A 126 2.27 10.26 -13.95
C ALA A 126 2.27 9.18 -12.86
N VAL A 127 1.95 7.92 -13.20
CA VAL A 127 1.96 6.78 -12.26
C VAL A 127 3.30 6.04 -12.27
N TYR A 128 4.21 6.37 -13.19
CA TYR A 128 5.46 5.65 -13.38
C TYR A 128 6.35 5.63 -12.15
N GLU A 129 6.54 6.79 -11.50
CA GLU A 129 7.35 6.88 -10.28
C GLU A 129 6.80 5.97 -9.17
N ARG A 130 5.47 5.88 -9.06
CA ARG A 130 4.82 4.98 -8.09
C ARG A 130 5.07 3.51 -8.42
N VAL A 131 5.01 3.12 -9.69
CA VAL A 131 5.35 1.75 -10.13
C VAL A 131 6.81 1.43 -9.81
N LYS A 132 7.73 2.38 -10.03
CA LYS A 132 9.15 2.22 -9.75
C LYS A 132 9.42 2.08 -8.25
N ARG A 133 8.76 2.87 -7.41
CA ARG A 133 8.86 2.72 -5.95
C ARG A 133 8.43 1.35 -5.49
N LEU A 134 7.34 0.80 -6.03
CA LEU A 134 6.84 -0.53 -5.64
C LEU A 134 7.66 -1.69 -6.24
N GLN A 135 8.58 -1.41 -7.15
CA GLN A 135 9.36 -2.43 -7.85
C GLN A 135 10.15 -3.35 -6.90
N HIS A 136 10.83 -2.77 -5.91
CA HIS A 136 11.62 -3.54 -4.94
C HIS A 136 10.79 -4.48 -4.06
N THR A 137 9.47 -4.26 -3.97
CA THR A 137 8.57 -5.04 -3.11
C THR A 137 7.93 -6.21 -3.85
N TYR A 138 7.61 -6.04 -5.14
CA TYR A 138 6.79 -7.00 -5.89
C TYR A 138 7.54 -7.75 -7.00
N GLU A 139 8.72 -7.29 -7.41
CA GLU A 139 9.66 -8.09 -8.21
C GLU A 139 10.51 -8.95 -7.29
#